data_AF-A0AA92M2U3-F1
#
_entry.id   AF-A0AA92M2U3-F1
#
_cell.length_a   1.000
_cell.length_b   1.000
_cell.length_c   1.000
_cell.angle_alpha   90.00
_cell.angle_beta   90.00
_cell.angle_gamma   90.00
#
_symmetry.space_group_name_H-M   'P 1'
#
loop_
_entity.id
_entity.type
_entity.pdbx_description
1 polymer ?
#
loop_
_entity_poly.entity_id
_entity_poly.type
_entity_poly.pdbx_seq_one_letter_code
_entity_poly.pdbx_strand_id
1 'polypeptide(L)'
;MKLKYEEKIAAFQPCPSKTMPIEAELIAYRFSQNPIESAENFLPVAVKDLSRITGRTRGYCCSAYGLSMFTAIEKLEAKYQALREFNPFIHESLGSFWVSVKIDPLSGSITPPDKFGHFNLHEAAEFNGPNAITGAGVIT
;
A
#
# COMPACT_ATOMS: atom_id res chain seq x y z
N MET A 1 1.86 11.21 -16.00
CA MET A 1 2.72 10.30 -15.21
C MET A 1 2.30 8.87 -15.52
N LYS A 2 3.24 7.99 -15.89
CA LYS A 2 2.97 6.57 -16.14
C LYS A 2 2.93 5.81 -14.81
N LEU A 3 1.93 4.97 -14.60
CA LEU A 3 1.84 4.13 -13.40
C LEU A 3 2.61 2.82 -13.60
N LYS A 4 3.24 2.33 -12.51
CA LYS A 4 4.10 1.14 -12.53
C LYS A 4 3.39 -0.13 -13.00
N TYR A 5 2.10 -0.26 -12.68
CA TYR A 5 1.28 -1.43 -13.02
C TYR A 5 0.16 -1.10 -14.01
N GLU A 6 0.30 -0.02 -14.80
CA GLU A 6 -0.71 0.46 -15.75
C GLU A 6 -1.27 -0.64 -16.66
N GLU A 7 -0.40 -1.46 -17.25
CA GLU A 7 -0.81 -2.57 -18.13
C GLU A 7 -1.64 -3.63 -17.39
N LYS A 8 -1.29 -3.92 -16.14
CA LYS A 8 -2.00 -4.91 -15.32
C LYS A 8 -3.38 -4.42 -14.90
N ILE A 9 -3.52 -3.11 -14.67
CA ILE A 9 -4.79 -2.51 -14.25
C ILE A 9 -5.69 -2.08 -15.41
N ALA A 10 -5.17 -2.05 -16.64
CA ALA A 10 -5.91 -1.69 -17.84
C ALA A 10 -7.16 -2.55 -18.06
N ALA A 11 -7.16 -3.81 -17.62
CA ALA A 11 -8.32 -4.71 -17.72
C ALA A 11 -9.48 -4.35 -16.77
N PHE A 12 -9.27 -3.47 -15.78
CA PHE A 12 -10.23 -3.18 -14.72
C PHE A 12 -10.85 -1.78 -14.81
N GLN A 13 -10.93 -1.20 -16.02
CA GLN A 13 -11.42 0.17 -16.20
C GLN A 13 -12.82 0.41 -15.57
N PRO A 14 -13.03 1.59 -14.95
CA PRO A 14 -12.06 2.67 -14.75
C PRO A 14 -11.07 2.34 -13.61
N CYS A 15 -9.78 2.16 -13.90
CA CYS A 15 -8.74 1.90 -12.89
C CYS A 15 -7.44 2.65 -13.24
N PRO A 16 -6.86 3.42 -12.29
CA PRO A 16 -7.33 3.59 -10.91
C PRO A 16 -8.60 4.43 -10.80
N SER A 17 -9.65 3.90 -10.15
CA SER A 17 -10.89 4.65 -9.94
C SER A 17 -10.72 5.60 -8.76
N LYS A 18 -11.16 6.85 -8.91
CA LYS A 18 -11.23 7.82 -7.81
C LYS A 18 -9.87 8.13 -7.17
N THR A 19 -8.76 7.96 -7.88
CA THR A 19 -7.48 8.48 -7.40
C THR A 19 -7.36 9.97 -7.66
N MET A 20 -6.61 10.63 -6.79
CA MET A 20 -6.21 12.02 -6.90
C MET A 20 -4.70 12.12 -7.05
N PRO A 21 -4.20 13.13 -7.78
CA PRO A 21 -2.78 13.44 -7.77
C PRO A 21 -2.34 13.82 -6.36
N ILE A 22 -1.08 13.54 -6.03
CA ILE A 22 -0.47 14.02 -4.79
C ILE A 22 -0.10 15.48 -5.02
N GLU A 23 -0.65 16.39 -4.21
CA GLU A 23 -0.44 17.84 -4.38
C GLU A 23 0.80 18.36 -3.65
N ALA A 24 1.18 17.69 -2.55
CA ALA A 24 2.31 18.06 -1.71
C ALA A 24 2.96 16.82 -1.10
N GLU A 25 4.19 16.98 -0.64
CA GLU A 25 4.90 15.96 0.12
C GLU A 25 4.13 15.60 1.40
N LEU A 26 4.03 14.30 1.69
CA LEU A 26 3.48 13.79 2.94
C LEU A 26 4.19 12.51 3.39
N ILE A 27 4.09 12.21 4.68
CA ILE A 27 4.58 10.97 5.26
C ILE A 27 3.40 9.99 5.39
N ALA A 28 3.60 8.79 4.86
CA ALA A 28 2.64 7.70 4.93
C ALA A 28 3.26 6.48 5.61
N TYR A 29 2.43 5.62 6.19
CA TYR A 29 2.88 4.46 6.94
C TYR A 29 2.42 3.17 6.28
N ARG A 30 3.19 2.09 6.36
CA ARG A 30 2.75 0.77 5.87
C ARG A 30 3.36 -0.36 6.67
N PHE A 31 2.73 -1.52 6.59
CA PHE A 31 3.28 -2.77 7.12
C PHE A 31 4.55 -3.16 6.37
N SER A 32 5.48 -3.77 7.10
CA SER A 32 6.76 -4.24 6.60
C SER A 32 7.19 -5.53 7.30
N GLN A 33 7.92 -6.37 6.57
CA GLN A 33 8.61 -7.54 7.10
C GLN A 33 10.09 -7.20 7.37
N ASN A 34 10.80 -8.11 8.03
CA ASN A 34 12.25 -8.03 8.22
C ASN A 34 12.95 -8.88 7.14
N PRO A 35 13.91 -8.34 6.36
CA PRO A 35 14.49 -6.99 6.42
C PRO A 35 13.56 -5.92 5.86
N ILE A 36 13.61 -4.74 6.49
CA ILE A 36 12.70 -3.62 6.25
C ILE A 36 12.89 -3.04 4.85
N GLU A 37 14.14 -3.05 4.37
CA GLU A 37 14.57 -2.52 3.08
C GLU A 37 14.24 -3.46 1.92
N SER A 38 13.67 -4.64 2.20
CA SER A 38 13.32 -5.60 1.16
C SER A 38 12.35 -4.99 0.15
N ALA A 39 12.67 -5.11 -1.14
CA ALA A 39 11.78 -4.69 -2.23
C ALA A 39 10.42 -5.40 -2.16
N GLU A 40 10.37 -6.61 -1.60
CA GLU A 40 9.14 -7.37 -1.35
C GLU A 40 8.16 -6.62 -0.45
N ASN A 41 8.65 -5.77 0.47
CA ASN A 41 7.77 -4.93 1.30
C ASN A 41 7.00 -3.91 0.48
N PHE A 42 7.43 -3.62 -0.76
CA PHE A 42 6.85 -2.63 -1.66
C PHE A 42 6.22 -3.22 -2.91
N LEU A 43 5.81 -4.50 -2.87
CA LEU A 43 4.97 -5.09 -3.90
C LEU A 43 3.48 -5.04 -3.51
N PRO A 44 2.58 -4.65 -4.42
CA PRO A 44 1.14 -4.80 -4.22
C PRO A 44 0.74 -6.27 -4.05
N VAL A 45 -0.37 -6.50 -3.35
CA VAL A 45 -0.85 -7.86 -3.06
C VAL A 45 -1.15 -8.67 -4.33
N ALA A 46 -1.67 -8.04 -5.39
CA ALA A 46 -1.91 -8.72 -6.67
C ALA A 46 -0.62 -9.06 -7.43
N VAL A 47 0.50 -8.41 -7.13
CA VAL A 47 1.81 -8.73 -7.72
C VAL A 47 2.43 -9.92 -7.00
N LYS A 48 2.27 -9.98 -5.67
CA LYS A 48 2.74 -11.11 -4.85
C LYS A 48 1.97 -12.40 -5.11
N ASP A 49 0.64 -12.30 -5.24
CA ASP A 49 -0.24 -13.45 -5.38
C ASP A 49 -1.49 -13.10 -6.20
N LEU A 50 -1.55 -13.58 -7.44
CA LEU A 50 -2.67 -13.36 -8.36
C LEU A 50 -3.96 -14.07 -7.90
N SER A 51 -3.88 -15.09 -7.05
CA SER A 51 -5.08 -15.75 -6.52
C SER A 51 -5.93 -14.79 -5.70
N ARG A 52 -5.30 -13.75 -5.11
CA ARG A 52 -5.97 -12.72 -4.31
C ARG A 52 -7.00 -11.92 -5.07
N ILE A 53 -6.87 -11.82 -6.41
CA ILE A 53 -7.79 -11.08 -7.28
C ILE A 53 -8.72 -11.97 -8.10
N THR A 54 -8.57 -13.30 -8.03
CA THR A 54 -9.40 -14.23 -8.81
C THR A 54 -10.85 -14.20 -8.32
N GLY A 55 -11.80 -14.02 -9.24
CA GLY A 55 -13.24 -13.94 -8.91
C GLY A 55 -13.65 -12.70 -8.12
N ARG A 56 -12.75 -11.72 -7.95
CA ARG A 56 -13.04 -10.47 -7.22
C ARG A 56 -13.63 -9.40 -8.14
N THR A 57 -14.25 -8.39 -7.52
CA THR A 57 -14.80 -7.25 -8.25
C THR A 57 -13.68 -6.40 -8.87
N ARG A 58 -13.97 -5.70 -9.97
CA ARG A 58 -13.01 -4.82 -10.64
C ARG A 58 -12.38 -3.79 -9.69
N GLY A 59 -13.19 -3.19 -8.81
CA GLY A 59 -12.70 -2.23 -7.82
C GLY A 59 -11.71 -2.84 -6.82
N TYR A 60 -11.95 -4.08 -6.40
CA TYR A 60 -11.00 -4.82 -5.56
C TYR A 60 -9.71 -5.13 -6.33
N CYS A 61 -9.83 -5.66 -7.56
CA CYS A 61 -8.67 -5.97 -8.40
C CYS A 61 -7.81 -4.72 -8.61
N CYS A 62 -8.44 -3.57 -8.87
CA CYS A 62 -7.79 -2.29 -8.99
C CYS A 62 -7.02 -1.91 -7.71
N SER A 63 -7.68 -1.93 -6.55
CA SER A 63 -7.06 -1.65 -5.25
C SER A 63 -5.89 -2.60 -4.94
N ALA A 64 -5.96 -3.85 -5.38
CA ALA A 64 -4.95 -4.86 -5.12
C ALA A 64 -3.61 -4.61 -5.84
N TYR A 65 -3.59 -3.70 -6.82
CA TYR A 65 -2.39 -3.21 -7.50
C TYR A 65 -1.83 -1.90 -6.92
N GLY A 66 -2.46 -1.35 -5.88
CA GLY A 66 -1.89 -0.23 -5.10
C GLY A 66 -1.13 -0.74 -3.87
N LEU A 67 -0.21 0.08 -3.37
CA LEU A 67 0.40 -0.14 -2.06
C LEU A 67 -0.58 0.28 -0.97
N SER A 68 -0.79 -0.59 0.01
CA SER A 68 -1.59 -0.28 1.21
C SER A 68 -0.79 0.65 2.11
N MET A 69 -1.30 1.86 2.29
CA MET A 69 -0.70 2.92 3.09
C MET A 69 -1.70 3.44 4.14
N PHE A 70 -1.17 4.07 5.17
CA PHE A 70 -1.92 4.69 6.26
C PHE A 70 -1.46 6.12 6.46
N THR A 71 -2.40 7.01 6.78
CA THR A 71 -2.10 8.42 7.04
C THR A 71 -1.41 8.68 8.37
N ALA A 72 -1.45 7.71 9.30
CA ALA A 72 -0.86 7.83 10.62
C ALA A 72 -0.47 6.44 11.17
N ILE A 73 0.54 6.41 12.04
CA ILE A 73 1.03 5.18 12.66
C ILE A 73 -0.04 4.53 13.55
N GLU A 74 -0.78 5.31 14.34
CA GLU A 74 -1.80 4.81 15.27
C GLU A 74 -2.95 4.13 14.51
N LYS A 75 -3.21 4.57 13.28
CA LYS A 75 -4.21 3.96 12.39
C LYS A 75 -3.74 2.61 11.84
N LEU A 76 -2.46 2.52 11.49
CA LEU A 76 -1.82 1.27 11.08
C LEU A 76 -1.83 0.25 12.22
N GLU A 77 -1.44 0.66 13.43
CA GLU A 77 -1.43 -0.20 14.61
C GLU A 77 -2.84 -0.67 14.98
N ALA A 78 -3.82 0.24 15.01
CA ALA A 78 -5.22 -0.13 15.23
C ALA A 78 -5.73 -1.14 14.19
N LYS A 79 -5.35 -0.98 12.92
CA LYS A 79 -5.68 -1.94 11.86
C LYS A 79 -5.02 -3.29 12.10
N TYR A 80 -3.77 -3.30 12.53
CA TYR A 80 -3.04 -4.52 12.85
C TYR A 80 -3.71 -5.31 13.98
N GLN A 81 -4.02 -4.64 15.09
CA GLN A 81 -4.68 -5.27 16.24
C GLN A 81 -6.05 -5.84 15.84
N ALA A 82 -6.85 -5.07 15.10
CA ALA A 82 -8.13 -5.56 14.59
C ALA A 82 -7.96 -6.80 13.69
N LEU A 83 -6.94 -6.85 12.83
CA LEU A 83 -6.68 -8.04 12.01
C LEU A 83 -6.20 -9.23 12.84
N ARG A 84 -5.42 -8.99 13.89
CA ARG A 84 -4.89 -10.01 14.79
C ARG A 84 -5.98 -10.69 15.61
N GLU A 85 -7.03 -9.95 15.98
CA GLU A 85 -8.22 -10.52 16.63
C GLU A 85 -8.89 -11.60 15.78
N PHE A 86 -8.91 -11.45 14.45
CA PHE A 86 -9.48 -12.44 13.53
C PHE A 86 -8.47 -13.48 13.05
N ASN A 87 -7.19 -13.13 12.98
CA ASN A 87 -6.11 -14.00 12.55
C ASN A 87 -4.87 -13.80 13.43
N PRO A 88 -4.67 -14.65 14.47
CA PRO A 88 -3.49 -14.58 15.33
C PRO A 88 -2.15 -14.66 14.58
N PHE A 89 -2.15 -15.26 13.38
CA PHE A 89 -0.99 -15.44 12.51
C PHE A 89 -0.83 -14.33 11.46
N ILE A 90 -1.54 -13.20 11.60
CA ILE A 90 -1.45 -12.10 10.62
C ILE A 90 -0.02 -11.57 10.43
N HIS A 91 0.80 -11.67 11.48
CA HIS A 91 2.21 -11.29 11.47
C HIS A 91 3.05 -12.04 10.44
N GLU A 92 2.67 -13.28 10.08
CA GLU A 92 3.34 -14.06 9.05
C GLU A 92 3.11 -13.47 7.64
N SER A 93 1.98 -12.79 7.43
CA SER A 93 1.62 -12.20 6.14
C SER A 93 2.05 -10.73 6.03
N LEU A 94 1.79 -9.93 7.07
CA LEU A 94 2.05 -8.49 7.06
C LEU A 94 3.44 -8.12 7.59
N GLY A 95 4.06 -9.01 8.38
CA GLY A 95 5.19 -8.69 9.23
C GLY A 95 4.77 -8.04 10.55
N SER A 96 5.75 -7.81 11.42
CA SER A 96 5.58 -7.16 12.73
C SER A 96 6.21 -5.78 12.77
N PHE A 97 6.54 -5.19 11.61
CA PHE A 97 7.20 -3.89 11.51
C PHE A 97 6.32 -2.91 10.73
N TRP A 98 6.54 -1.63 10.99
CA TRP A 98 6.03 -0.56 10.17
C TRP A 98 7.19 0.26 9.60
N VAL A 99 6.95 0.90 8.47
CA VAL A 99 7.83 1.94 7.91
C VAL A 99 7.05 3.21 7.65
N SER A 100 7.71 4.34 7.81
CA SER A 100 7.26 5.62 7.25
C SER A 100 7.92 5.84 5.89
N VAL A 101 7.13 6.31 4.95
CA VAL A 101 7.50 6.49 3.54
C VAL A 101 7.14 7.92 3.16
N LYS A 102 8.13 8.64 2.65
CA LYS A 102 7.91 9.96 2.05
C LYS A 102 7.33 9.79 0.66
N ILE A 103 6.17 10.39 0.42
CA ILE A 103 5.52 10.41 -0.89
C ILE A 103 5.31 11.86 -1.33
N ASP A 104 5.50 12.12 -2.62
CA ASP A 104 5.49 13.43 -3.23
C ASP A 104 4.70 13.43 -4.55
N PRO A 105 4.55 14.58 -5.25
CA PRO A 105 3.84 14.63 -6.52
C PRO A 105 4.39 13.72 -7.65
N LEU A 106 5.63 13.23 -7.54
CA LEU A 106 6.25 12.32 -8.51
C LEU A 106 6.05 10.84 -8.14
N SER A 107 5.57 10.56 -6.93
CA SER A 107 5.46 9.22 -6.39
C SER A 107 4.29 8.42 -6.96
N GLY A 108 3.26 9.08 -7.48
CA GLY A 108 2.09 8.41 -8.05
C GLY A 108 0.77 9.12 -7.78
N SER A 109 -0.31 8.36 -7.77
CA SER A 109 -1.64 8.84 -7.39
C SER A 109 -2.17 8.06 -6.20
N ILE A 110 -2.99 8.70 -5.36
CA ILE A 110 -3.54 8.08 -4.15
C ILE A 110 -5.05 8.00 -4.21
N THR A 111 -5.65 7.00 -3.57
CA THR A 111 -7.09 7.05 -3.27
C THR A 111 -7.35 7.96 -2.07
N PRO A 112 -8.54 8.56 -1.93
CA PRO A 112 -8.94 9.21 -0.70
C PRO A 112 -8.79 8.25 0.49
N PRO A 113 -8.21 8.69 1.62
CA PRO A 113 -8.18 7.88 2.83
C PRO A 113 -9.59 7.54 3.30
N ASP A 114 -9.78 6.31 3.75
CA ASP A 114 -11.02 5.89 4.39
C ASP A 114 -11.10 6.38 5.84
N LYS A 115 -12.19 6.04 6.55
CA LYS A 115 -12.38 6.40 7.97
C LYS A 115 -11.32 5.82 8.92
N PHE A 116 -10.56 4.82 8.47
CA PHE A 116 -9.46 4.21 9.19
C PHE A 116 -8.11 4.80 8.77
N GLY A 117 -8.08 5.83 7.93
CA GLY A 117 -6.85 6.42 7.41
C GLY A 117 -6.13 5.53 6.40
N HIS A 118 -6.74 4.44 5.93
CA HIS A 118 -6.16 3.59 4.90
C HIS A 118 -6.38 4.20 3.52
N PHE A 119 -5.34 4.19 2.69
CA PHE A 119 -5.41 4.54 1.28
C PHE A 119 -4.48 3.67 0.43
N ASN A 120 -4.71 3.66 -0.87
CA ASN A 120 -3.82 3.02 -1.82
C ASN A 120 -2.94 4.05 -2.51
N LEU A 121 -1.64 3.80 -2.57
CA LEU A 121 -0.72 4.48 -3.48
C LEU A 121 -0.58 3.66 -4.76
N HIS A 122 -1.05 4.21 -5.88
CA HIS A 122 -0.75 3.71 -7.21
C HIS A 122 0.55 4.37 -7.67
N GLU A 123 1.65 3.62 -7.50
CA GLU A 123 3.01 4.10 -7.72
C GLU A 123 3.24 4.56 -9.17
N ALA A 124 3.95 5.67 -9.33
CA ALA A 124 4.57 6.04 -10.58
C ALA A 124 5.60 4.98 -10.99
N ALA A 125 5.86 4.85 -12.29
CA ALA A 125 6.86 3.91 -12.81
C ALA A 125 8.25 4.08 -12.16
N GLU A 126 8.64 5.33 -11.91
CA GLU A 126 9.95 5.70 -11.33
C GLU A 126 9.99 5.63 -9.79
N PHE A 127 8.85 5.41 -9.12
CA PHE A 127 8.83 5.37 -7.67
C PHE A 127 9.52 4.11 -7.13
N ASN A 128 10.46 4.34 -6.21
CA ASN A 128 11.23 3.32 -5.51
C ASN A 128 10.93 3.40 -4.01
N GLY A 129 10.04 2.51 -3.56
CA GLY A 129 9.59 2.45 -2.16
C GLY A 129 10.72 2.31 -1.14
N PRO A 130 11.67 1.36 -1.29
CA PRO A 130 12.81 1.25 -0.38
C PRO A 130 13.61 2.56 -0.21
N ASN A 131 13.85 3.31 -1.29
CA ASN A 131 14.57 4.59 -1.23
C ASN A 131 13.74 5.72 -0.60
N ALA A 132 12.42 5.53 -0.47
CA ALA A 132 11.51 6.51 0.10
C ALA A 132 11.27 6.30 1.62
N ILE A 133 11.89 5.29 2.23
CA ILE A 133 11.78 5.04 3.68
C ILE A 133 12.42 6.19 4.45
N THR A 134 11.68 6.75 5.41
CA THR A 134 12.14 7.81 6.31
C THR A 134 12.23 7.39 7.78
N GLY A 135 11.74 6.20 8.11
CA GLY A 135 11.69 5.70 9.47
C GLY A 135 11.06 4.32 9.55
N ALA A 136 11.27 3.63 10.67
CA ALA A 136 10.82 2.27 10.88
C ALA A 136 10.65 1.96 12.36
N GLY A 137 9.83 0.96 12.67
CA GLY A 137 9.66 0.46 14.03
C GLY A 137 8.92 -0.87 14.10
N VAL A 138 8.80 -1.40 15.31
CA VAL A 138 8.02 -2.61 15.60
C VAL A 138 6.58 -2.20 15.92
N ILE A 139 5.61 -2.98 15.45
CA ILE A 139 4.21 -2.79 15.77
C ILE A 139 3.96 -3.29 17.19
N THR A 140 3.34 -2.45 18.02
CA THR A 140 3.00 -2.78 19.42
C THR A 140 1.61 -3.36 19.57
#